data_AF-A0A7C3V7S2-F1
#
_entry.id   AF-A0A7C3V7S2-F1
#
_cell.length_a   1.000
_cell.length_b   1.000
_cell.length_c   1.000
_cell.angle_alpha   90.00
_cell.angle_beta   90.00
_cell.angle_gamma   90.00
#
_symmetry.space_group_name_H-M   'P 1'
#
loop_
_entity.id
_entity.type
_entity.pdbx_description
1 polymer ?
#
loop_
_entity_poly.entity_id
_entity_poly.type
_entity_poly.pdbx_seq_one_letter_code
_entity_poly.pdbx_strand_id
1 'polypeptide(L)'
;MNKKIVLFFLVLLVAVSRAWIFGYPNVGGTTDSYDNNQLDGSRFYLSETANVSNITVYITNVQNPYVAQVALYSDNAGTPQNLIVNSTSVSPVNGWNVFQIPRTQLSPGYYWIVYNTNTPNANKNNLVYDASDYNQLAYSQVTVNFGSWPSTFPSPAFYQAQYSMYANYTVNTIPNVSYVLPTPGSYYQQNQTVNYSAVANDSDNYITTMNAQTTFPNGTSVNASMTPLQG
;
A
#
# COMPACT_ATOMS: atom_id res chain seq x y z
N MET A 1 -53.37 8.88 16.07
CA MET A 1 -52.47 8.95 17.25
C MET A 1 -51.06 9.19 16.74
N ASN A 2 -50.42 10.28 17.14
CA ASN A 2 -49.07 10.62 16.71
C ASN A 2 -48.04 9.86 17.56
N LYS A 3 -47.13 9.11 16.93
CA LYS A 3 -46.06 8.36 17.62
C LYS A 3 -44.72 9.07 17.45
N LYS A 4 -43.96 9.26 18.54
CA LYS A 4 -42.57 9.75 18.50
C LYS A 4 -41.67 8.64 17.98
N ILE A 5 -40.75 8.94 17.08
CA ILE A 5 -39.74 7.99 16.60
C ILE A 5 -38.43 8.29 17.33
N VAL A 6 -37.76 7.26 17.84
CA VAL A 6 -36.37 7.32 18.29
C VAL A 6 -35.56 6.53 17.28
N LEU A 7 -34.76 7.21 16.47
CA LEU A 7 -33.98 6.61 15.39
C LEU A 7 -32.55 6.36 15.91
N PHE A 8 -32.13 5.10 15.93
CA PHE A 8 -30.74 4.71 16.14
C PHE A 8 -30.21 4.11 14.84
N PHE A 9 -29.09 4.63 14.35
CA PHE A 9 -28.40 4.07 13.18
C PHE A 9 -27.15 3.34 13.66
N LEU A 10 -27.01 2.09 13.24
CA LEU A 10 -25.76 1.35 13.30
C LEU A 10 -25.32 1.07 11.87
N VAL A 11 -24.27 1.74 11.42
CA VAL A 11 -23.65 1.46 10.13
C VAL A 11 -22.48 0.52 10.39
N LEU A 12 -22.57 -0.71 9.87
CA LEU A 12 -21.43 -1.62 9.81
C LEU A 12 -20.74 -1.40 8.47
N LEU A 13 -19.54 -0.80 8.51
CA LEU A 13 -18.72 -0.57 7.33
C LEU A 13 -17.74 -1.73 7.17
N VAL A 14 -17.79 -2.40 6.02
CA VAL A 14 -16.80 -3.41 5.66
C VAL A 14 -15.73 -2.71 4.83
N ALA A 15 -14.56 -2.48 5.42
CA ALA A 15 -13.41 -1.99 4.67
C ALA A 15 -13.02 -3.05 3.63
N VAL A 16 -12.92 -2.64 2.36
CA VAL A 16 -12.40 -3.48 1.29
C VAL A 16 -10.97 -3.05 1.03
N SER A 17 -10.00 -3.94 1.23
CA SER A 17 -8.61 -3.65 0.90
C SER A 17 -8.38 -3.96 -0.58
N ARG A 18 -8.13 -2.93 -1.39
CA ARG A 18 -7.63 -3.09 -2.76
C ARG A 18 -6.10 -2.98 -2.78
N ALA A 19 -5.45 -3.84 -3.54
CA ALA A 19 -4.00 -3.80 -3.74
C ALA A 19 -3.65 -2.80 -4.86
N TRP A 20 -2.80 -1.84 -4.52
CA TRP A 20 -2.19 -0.87 -5.42
C TRP A 20 -0.68 -1.04 -5.40
N ILE A 21 0.01 -0.45 -6.37
CA ILE A 21 1.48 -0.47 -6.44
C ILE A 21 2.03 0.96 -6.42
N PHE A 22 3.16 1.15 -5.74
CA PHE A 22 4.05 2.28 -6.02
C PHE A 22 5.43 1.71 -6.35
N GLY A 23 6.00 2.14 -7.47
CA GLY A 23 7.19 1.51 -8.04
C GLY A 23 7.19 1.44 -9.56
N TYR A 24 8.10 0.63 -10.09
CA TYR A 24 8.25 0.36 -11.51
C TYR A 24 7.94 -1.13 -11.83
N PRO A 25 6.74 -1.43 -12.37
CA PRO A 25 6.30 -2.82 -12.61
C PRO A 25 6.76 -3.39 -13.96
N ASN A 26 7.50 -2.64 -14.77
CA ASN A 26 8.03 -3.13 -16.04
C ASN A 26 9.40 -3.79 -15.82
N VAL A 27 9.76 -4.70 -16.72
CA VAL A 27 11.07 -5.36 -16.73
C VAL A 27 12.04 -4.50 -17.52
N GLY A 28 13.12 -4.07 -16.88
CA GLY A 28 14.14 -3.22 -17.48
C GLY A 28 14.95 -3.93 -18.56
N GLY A 29 15.47 -3.16 -19.51
CA GLY A 29 16.26 -3.65 -20.63
C GLY A 29 17.73 -3.93 -20.30
N THR A 30 18.24 -3.48 -19.15
CA THR A 30 19.65 -3.62 -18.76
C THR A 30 19.79 -4.38 -17.46
N THR A 31 20.70 -5.36 -17.44
CA THR A 31 21.08 -6.08 -16.21
C THR A 31 22.17 -5.33 -15.48
N ASP A 32 22.01 -5.17 -14.16
CA ASP A 32 23.01 -4.55 -13.32
C ASP A 32 24.16 -5.51 -12.94
N SER A 33 25.14 -4.99 -12.21
CA SER A 33 26.26 -5.72 -11.66
C SER A 33 26.69 -5.16 -10.30
N TYR A 34 27.30 -6.02 -9.48
CA TYR A 34 27.83 -5.69 -8.15
C TYR A 34 26.79 -5.43 -7.05
N ASP A 35 25.57 -5.96 -7.20
CA ASP A 35 24.50 -5.88 -6.19
C ASP A 35 24.78 -6.72 -4.93
N ASN A 36 25.87 -7.48 -4.94
CA ASN A 36 26.18 -8.46 -3.92
C ASN A 36 26.87 -7.84 -2.70
N ASN A 37 26.23 -7.95 -1.52
CA ASN A 37 26.59 -7.20 -0.31
C ASN A 37 26.64 -5.68 -0.56
N GLN A 38 25.74 -5.22 -1.43
CA GLN A 38 25.56 -3.83 -1.78
C GLN A 38 24.08 -3.46 -1.59
N LEU A 39 23.81 -2.25 -1.11
CA LEU A 39 22.44 -1.74 -1.07
C LEU A 39 22.15 -1.04 -2.37
N ASP A 40 21.18 -1.55 -3.13
CA ASP A 40 20.81 -1.01 -4.44
C ASP A 40 19.32 -0.73 -4.44
N GLY A 41 18.92 0.48 -4.78
CA GLY A 41 17.52 0.86 -4.65
C GLY A 41 17.08 1.94 -5.60
N SER A 42 15.76 2.08 -5.69
CA SER A 42 15.12 3.13 -6.49
C SER A 42 14.07 3.89 -5.71
N ARG A 43 13.90 5.16 -6.09
CA ARG A 43 13.01 6.11 -5.45
C ARG A 43 11.66 6.13 -6.14
N PHE A 44 10.59 6.11 -5.36
CA PHE A 44 9.22 6.13 -5.86
C PHE A 44 8.32 7.01 -5.01
N TYR A 45 7.33 7.61 -5.64
CA TYR A 45 6.34 8.45 -4.97
C TYR A 45 5.11 7.62 -4.59
N LEU A 46 4.72 7.67 -3.33
CA LEU A 46 3.45 7.19 -2.82
C LEU A 46 2.49 8.39 -2.70
N SER A 47 1.35 8.33 -3.38
CA SER A 47 0.41 9.46 -3.49
C SER A 47 -0.54 9.63 -2.30
N GLU A 48 -0.65 8.62 -1.45
CA GLU A 48 -1.69 8.53 -0.42
C GLU A 48 -1.22 7.75 0.81
N THR A 49 -1.92 7.92 1.94
CA THR A 49 -1.62 7.12 3.14
C THR A 49 -1.96 5.66 2.90
N ALA A 50 -0.97 4.78 3.06
CA ALA A 50 -1.08 3.39 2.66
C ALA A 50 -0.44 2.42 3.66
N ASN A 51 -0.93 1.19 3.69
CA ASN A 51 -0.29 0.09 4.40
C ASN A 51 0.42 -0.82 3.40
N VAL A 52 1.74 -0.90 3.48
CA VAL A 52 2.59 -1.74 2.65
C VAL A 52 2.87 -3.06 3.37
N SER A 53 2.80 -4.18 2.66
CA SER A 53 3.03 -5.52 3.24
C SER A 53 4.02 -6.38 2.48
N ASN A 54 4.31 -6.04 1.23
CA ASN A 54 5.30 -6.76 0.45
C ASN A 54 5.90 -5.88 -0.65
N ILE A 55 7.08 -6.27 -1.09
CA ILE A 55 7.84 -5.67 -2.16
C ILE A 55 8.11 -6.74 -3.20
N THR A 56 8.00 -6.39 -4.47
CA THR A 56 8.25 -7.26 -5.60
C THR A 56 9.41 -6.73 -6.42
N VAL A 57 10.37 -7.59 -6.75
CA VAL A 57 11.62 -7.21 -7.43
C VAL A 57 11.92 -8.21 -8.55
N TYR A 58 12.32 -7.72 -9.72
CA TYR A 58 12.79 -8.57 -10.82
C TYR A 58 14.28 -8.86 -10.67
N ILE A 59 14.64 -10.14 -10.60
CA ILE A 59 16.02 -10.60 -10.38
C ILE A 59 16.43 -11.49 -11.56
N THR A 60 17.66 -11.33 -12.02
CA THR A 60 18.25 -12.13 -13.10
C THR A 60 19.55 -12.80 -12.69
N ASN A 61 20.00 -13.74 -13.52
CA ASN A 61 21.24 -14.48 -13.33
C ASN A 61 21.31 -15.14 -11.95
N VAL A 62 20.20 -15.71 -11.48
CA VAL A 62 20.11 -16.26 -10.13
C VAL A 62 21.13 -17.37 -9.88
N GLN A 63 21.77 -17.33 -8.70
CA GLN A 63 22.68 -18.36 -8.20
C GLN A 63 22.19 -18.91 -6.85
N ASN A 64 21.91 -20.20 -6.80
CA ASN A 64 21.62 -20.92 -5.56
C ASN A 64 22.92 -21.36 -4.86
N PRO A 65 22.94 -21.50 -3.52
CA PRO A 65 21.83 -21.38 -2.56
C PRO A 65 21.72 -19.97 -1.92
N TYR A 66 22.22 -18.93 -2.59
CA TYR A 66 22.27 -17.58 -2.05
C TYR A 66 20.87 -16.96 -2.00
N VAL A 67 20.69 -16.02 -1.08
CA VAL A 67 19.40 -15.41 -0.74
C VAL A 67 19.44 -13.90 -0.97
N ALA A 68 18.26 -13.30 -1.03
CA ALA A 68 18.07 -11.86 -1.15
C ALA A 68 17.12 -11.35 -0.06
N GLN A 69 17.20 -10.04 0.21
CA GLN A 69 16.30 -9.29 1.07
C GLN A 69 16.03 -7.92 0.43
N VAL A 70 14.97 -7.27 0.92
CA VAL A 70 14.64 -5.91 0.54
C VAL A 70 14.27 -5.07 1.76
N ALA A 71 14.30 -3.76 1.60
CA ALA A 71 13.90 -2.80 2.61
C ALA A 71 13.25 -1.55 2.02
N LEU A 72 12.57 -0.81 2.90
CA LEU A 72 12.13 0.55 2.64
C LEU A 72 12.99 1.52 3.43
N TYR A 73 13.47 2.57 2.76
CA TYR A 73 14.11 3.72 3.38
C TYR A 73 13.28 4.99 3.14
N SER A 74 13.30 5.92 4.09
CA SER A 74 12.73 7.25 3.90
C SER A 74 13.54 8.06 2.89
N ASP A 75 12.88 8.96 2.17
CA ASP A 75 13.56 9.95 1.33
C ASP A 75 13.86 11.24 2.12
N ASN A 76 15.01 11.84 1.87
CA ASN A 76 15.35 13.19 2.30
C ASN A 76 15.92 13.97 1.12
N ALA A 77 15.06 14.76 0.45
CA ALA A 77 15.41 15.57 -0.70
C ALA A 77 16.08 14.78 -1.86
N GLY A 78 15.56 13.59 -2.17
CA GLY A 78 16.08 12.73 -3.24
C GLY A 78 17.31 11.92 -2.82
N THR A 79 17.47 11.62 -1.52
CA THR A 79 18.53 10.80 -0.95
C THR A 79 17.93 9.79 0.04
N PRO A 80 18.27 8.48 -0.04
CA PRO A 80 17.82 7.52 0.96
C PRO A 80 18.39 7.87 2.33
N GLN A 81 17.54 7.86 3.36
CA GLN A 81 17.92 8.28 4.71
C GLN A 81 17.70 7.16 5.73
N ASN A 82 16.53 7.10 6.39
CA ASN A 82 16.32 6.22 7.53
C ASN A 82 15.68 4.91 7.10
N LEU A 83 16.16 3.78 7.63
CA LEU A 83 15.49 2.49 7.48
C LEU A 83 14.10 2.55 8.11
N ILE A 84 13.09 2.16 7.35
CA ILE A 84 11.70 2.06 7.82
C ILE A 84 11.42 0.62 8.23
N VAL A 85 11.70 -0.33 7.33
CA VAL A 85 11.39 -1.75 7.50
C VAL A 85 12.19 -2.59 6.50
N ASN A 86 12.50 -3.84 6.84
CA ASN A 86 13.12 -4.82 5.94
C ASN A 86 12.37 -6.16 5.94
N SER A 87 12.63 -6.96 4.91
CA SER A 87 12.05 -8.28 4.72
C SER A 87 12.82 -9.38 5.45
N THR A 88 12.22 -10.55 5.55
CA THR A 88 12.95 -11.80 5.74
C THR A 88 13.67 -12.21 4.46
N SER A 89 14.60 -13.17 4.55
CA SER A 89 15.35 -13.68 3.39
C SER A 89 14.49 -14.54 2.48
N VAL A 90 14.70 -14.41 1.17
CA VAL A 90 14.06 -15.22 0.11
C VAL A 90 15.14 -15.87 -0.75
N SER A 91 14.96 -17.13 -1.13
CA SER A 91 15.74 -17.77 -2.20
C SER A 91 15.20 -17.29 -3.55
N PRO A 92 15.94 -16.44 -4.28
CA PRO A 92 15.41 -15.83 -5.48
C PRO A 92 15.27 -16.85 -6.62
N VAL A 93 14.38 -16.55 -7.57
CA VAL A 93 14.27 -17.19 -8.88
C VAL A 93 14.46 -16.15 -9.98
N ASN A 94 14.81 -16.56 -11.19
CA ASN A 94 14.84 -15.62 -12.32
C ASN A 94 13.41 -15.11 -12.58
N GLY A 95 13.23 -13.80 -12.59
CA GLY A 95 11.93 -13.15 -12.75
C GLY A 95 11.50 -12.34 -11.52
N TRP A 96 10.19 -12.14 -11.39
CA TRP A 96 9.58 -11.41 -10.27
C TRP A 96 9.59 -12.25 -8.99
N ASN A 97 10.14 -11.68 -7.92
CA ASN A 97 10.23 -12.27 -6.59
C ASN A 97 9.48 -11.41 -5.60
N VAL A 98 8.67 -12.03 -4.73
CA VAL A 98 7.89 -11.33 -3.70
C VAL A 98 8.56 -11.50 -2.34
N PHE A 99 8.81 -10.37 -1.67
CA PHE A 99 9.41 -10.27 -0.35
C PHE A 99 8.37 -9.73 0.64
N GLN A 100 8.05 -10.51 1.66
CA GLN A 100 7.14 -10.06 2.72
C GLN A 100 7.87 -9.14 3.70
N ILE A 101 7.22 -8.04 4.09
CA ILE A 101 7.68 -7.13 5.13
C ILE A 101 6.62 -7.05 6.24
N PRO A 102 7.00 -6.72 7.49
CA PRO A 102 6.04 -6.28 8.49
C PRO A 102 5.10 -5.20 7.92
N ARG A 103 3.79 -5.32 8.19
CA ARG A 103 2.79 -4.35 7.71
C ARG A 103 3.17 -2.95 8.22
N THR A 104 3.44 -2.05 7.29
CA THR A 104 4.01 -0.73 7.57
C THR A 104 3.08 0.35 7.01
N GLN A 105 2.60 1.25 7.85
CA GLN A 105 1.83 2.41 7.42
C GLN A 105 2.78 3.53 6.98
N LEU A 106 2.58 4.04 5.76
CA LEU A 106 3.31 5.15 5.17
C LEU A 106 2.35 6.30 4.87
N SER A 107 2.86 7.52 4.98
CA SER A 107 2.17 8.74 4.55
C SER A 107 2.48 9.02 3.07
N PRO A 108 1.75 9.92 2.39
CA PRO A 108 2.14 10.38 1.06
C PRO A 108 3.58 10.94 1.07
N GLY A 109 4.38 10.59 0.08
CA GLY A 109 5.77 11.03 0.00
C GLY A 109 6.66 10.13 -0.85
N TYR A 110 7.93 10.49 -0.96
CA TYR A 110 8.95 9.68 -1.62
C TYR A 110 9.54 8.65 -0.65
N TYR A 111 9.76 7.45 -1.18
CA TYR A 111 10.37 6.33 -0.48
C TYR A 111 11.36 5.61 -1.40
N TRP A 112 12.32 4.92 -0.79
CA TRP A 112 13.31 4.12 -1.48
C TRP A 112 13.02 2.65 -1.25
N ILE A 113 12.84 1.89 -2.33
CA ILE A 113 12.83 0.42 -2.29
C ILE A 113 14.27 -0.03 -2.52
N VAL A 114 14.82 -0.81 -1.60
CA VAL A 114 16.23 -1.20 -1.58
C VAL A 114 16.35 -2.71 -1.56
N TYR A 115 17.34 -3.24 -2.27
CA TYR A 115 17.67 -4.65 -2.45
C TYR A 115 19.06 -4.95 -1.88
N ASN A 116 19.27 -6.20 -1.46
CA ASN A 116 20.57 -6.72 -1.10
C ASN A 116 20.61 -8.26 -1.22
N THR A 117 21.73 -8.81 -1.69
CA THR A 117 21.93 -10.26 -1.82
C THR A 117 23.31 -10.71 -1.37
N ASN A 118 23.46 -11.98 -0.98
CA ASN A 118 24.72 -12.55 -0.48
C ASN A 118 25.49 -13.40 -1.50
N THR A 119 25.29 -13.19 -2.80
CA THR A 119 26.10 -13.92 -3.80
C THR A 119 27.58 -13.57 -3.67
N PRO A 120 28.50 -14.53 -3.92
CA PRO A 120 29.92 -14.26 -3.96
C PRO A 120 30.37 -13.72 -5.34
N ASN A 121 29.46 -13.68 -6.32
CA ASN A 121 29.75 -13.31 -7.70
C ASN A 121 28.92 -12.07 -8.07
N ALA A 122 29.61 -11.00 -8.44
CA ALA A 122 29.01 -9.72 -8.82
C ALA A 122 28.09 -9.75 -10.06
N ASN A 123 28.09 -10.86 -10.81
CA ASN A 123 27.23 -11.04 -11.99
C ASN A 123 26.01 -11.93 -11.69
N LYS A 124 25.65 -12.13 -10.42
CA LYS A 124 24.62 -13.09 -9.98
C LYS A 124 23.67 -12.48 -8.96
N ASN A 125 22.39 -12.83 -9.10
CA ASN A 125 21.27 -12.24 -8.36
C ASN A 125 21.16 -10.72 -8.57
N ASN A 126 21.36 -10.25 -9.81
CA ASN A 126 21.35 -8.81 -10.07
C ASN A 126 19.97 -8.34 -10.50
N LEU A 127 19.69 -7.08 -10.19
CA LEU A 127 18.54 -6.33 -10.62
C LEU A 127 18.61 -6.03 -12.13
N VAL A 128 17.48 -5.60 -12.65
CA VAL A 128 17.39 -5.00 -13.99
C VAL A 128 16.80 -3.61 -13.88
N TYR A 129 17.20 -2.72 -14.77
CA TYR A 129 16.78 -1.32 -14.77
C TYR A 129 16.54 -0.80 -16.18
N ASP A 130 15.79 0.30 -16.23
CA ASP A 130 15.70 1.20 -17.38
C ASP A 130 16.28 2.57 -17.03
N ALA A 131 16.61 3.35 -18.05
CA ALA A 131 16.99 4.75 -17.87
C ALA A 131 15.84 5.54 -17.23
N SER A 132 16.19 6.46 -16.34
CA SER A 132 15.25 7.33 -15.63
C SER A 132 15.93 8.66 -15.28
N ASP A 133 15.23 9.53 -14.56
CA ASP A 133 15.77 10.80 -14.09
C ASP A 133 16.94 10.61 -13.10
N TYR A 134 17.71 11.68 -12.90
CA TYR A 134 18.73 11.71 -11.84
C TYR A 134 18.10 11.54 -10.45
N ASN A 135 18.83 10.91 -9.52
CA ASN A 135 18.35 10.56 -8.17
C ASN A 135 17.11 9.64 -8.13
N GLN A 136 16.96 8.77 -9.14
CA GLN A 136 15.94 7.71 -9.13
C GLN A 136 16.52 6.34 -8.76
N LEU A 137 17.84 6.16 -8.89
CA LEU A 137 18.58 5.00 -8.40
C LEU A 137 19.68 5.47 -7.46
N ALA A 138 19.81 4.79 -6.32
CA ALA A 138 20.90 4.96 -5.40
C ALA A 138 21.51 3.60 -5.03
N TYR A 139 22.84 3.56 -4.94
CA TYR A 139 23.58 2.42 -4.43
C TYR A 139 24.50 2.88 -3.29
N SER A 140 24.76 2.02 -2.29
CA SER A 140 25.77 2.35 -1.28
C SER A 140 27.17 2.41 -1.94
N GLN A 141 28.10 3.20 -1.44
CA GLN A 141 29.51 3.16 -1.92
C GLN A 141 30.40 2.29 -1.04
N VAL A 142 29.86 1.80 0.06
CA VAL A 142 30.52 0.90 1.00
C VAL A 142 29.85 -0.47 0.95
N THR A 143 30.61 -1.53 1.22
CA THR A 143 30.05 -2.86 1.36
C THR A 143 29.11 -2.90 2.56
N VAL A 144 27.91 -3.42 2.34
CA VAL A 144 26.92 -3.69 3.37
C VAL A 144 26.66 -5.19 3.38
N ASN A 145 27.28 -5.86 4.35
CA ASN A 145 27.17 -7.32 4.50
C ASN A 145 25.70 -7.74 4.53
N PHE A 146 25.39 -8.82 3.83
CA PHE A 146 24.02 -9.27 3.74
C PHE A 146 23.35 -9.50 5.09
N GLY A 147 22.09 -9.09 5.18
CA GLY A 147 21.30 -9.14 6.40
C GLY A 147 21.59 -8.00 7.38
N SER A 148 22.59 -7.16 7.12
CA SER A 148 22.74 -5.90 7.82
C SER A 148 21.92 -4.82 7.11
N TRP A 149 20.95 -4.25 7.82
CA TRP A 149 20.15 -3.11 7.35
C TRP A 149 20.47 -1.92 8.25
N PRO A 150 21.41 -1.05 7.85
CA PRO A 150 21.79 0.12 8.63
C PRO A 150 20.59 1.04 8.88
N SER A 151 20.48 1.59 10.10
CA SER A 151 19.41 2.54 10.43
C SER A 151 19.44 3.79 9.56
N THR A 152 20.62 4.15 9.02
CA THR A 152 20.82 5.22 8.05
C THR A 152 21.55 4.68 6.83
N PHE A 153 21.05 4.98 5.63
CA PHE A 153 21.65 4.52 4.38
C PHE A 153 23.11 5.02 4.26
N PRO A 154 24.09 4.12 4.06
CA PRO A 154 25.49 4.50 4.11
C PRO A 154 26.00 4.96 2.74
N SER A 155 26.54 6.19 2.70
CA SER A 155 27.29 6.75 1.56
C SER A 155 26.61 6.51 0.19
N PRO A 156 25.41 7.05 -0.05
CA PRO A 156 24.71 6.84 -1.31
C PRO A 156 25.44 7.51 -2.49
N ALA A 157 25.56 6.78 -3.59
CA ALA A 157 25.85 7.32 -4.91
C ALA A 157 24.64 7.11 -5.82
N PHE A 158 24.54 7.90 -6.89
CA PHE A 158 23.34 7.98 -7.72
C PHE A 158 23.61 7.64 -9.17
N TYR A 159 22.59 7.11 -9.83
CA TYR A 159 22.60 6.84 -11.27
C TYR A 159 21.27 7.23 -11.92
N GLN A 160 21.30 7.51 -13.22
CA GLN A 160 20.14 7.92 -14.03
C GLN A 160 19.36 6.70 -14.52
N ALA A 161 18.81 5.95 -13.58
CA ALA A 161 18.08 4.72 -13.85
C ALA A 161 17.03 4.48 -12.77
N GLN A 162 16.18 3.48 -12.98
CA GLN A 162 15.28 2.94 -11.97
C GLN A 162 15.17 1.43 -12.15
N TYR A 163 15.24 0.70 -11.04
CA TYR A 163 15.12 -0.76 -11.06
C TYR A 163 13.68 -1.22 -11.24
N SER A 164 13.53 -2.41 -11.80
CA SER A 164 12.28 -3.17 -11.86
C SER A 164 11.88 -3.69 -10.47
N MET A 165 11.26 -2.80 -9.69
CA MET A 165 10.81 -3.07 -8.34
C MET A 165 9.60 -2.21 -7.97
N TYR A 166 8.68 -2.77 -7.19
CA TYR A 166 7.51 -2.05 -6.69
C TYR A 166 7.04 -2.63 -5.36
N ALA A 167 6.36 -1.82 -4.55
CA ALA A 167 5.72 -2.29 -3.34
C ALA A 167 4.21 -2.37 -3.53
N ASN A 168 3.59 -3.43 -3.01
CA ASN A 168 2.15 -3.56 -2.99
C ASN A 168 1.61 -2.97 -1.68
N TYR A 169 0.58 -2.14 -1.79
CA TYR A 169 -0.03 -1.48 -0.65
C TYR A 169 -1.56 -1.53 -0.69
N THR A 170 -2.15 -1.37 0.48
CA THR A 170 -3.59 -1.22 0.66
C THR A 170 -3.88 0.11 1.33
N VAL A 171 -4.88 0.82 0.84
CA VAL A 171 -5.40 2.03 1.49
C VAL A 171 -6.41 1.63 2.55
N ASN A 172 -6.41 2.36 3.68
CA ASN A 172 -7.47 2.22 4.67
C ASN A 172 -8.26 3.52 4.67
N THR A 173 -9.33 3.52 3.91
CA THR A 173 -10.23 4.64 3.75
C THR A 173 -11.41 4.41 4.69
N ILE A 174 -11.58 5.30 5.67
CA ILE A 174 -12.78 5.28 6.52
C ILE A 174 -13.91 5.85 5.66
N PRO A 175 -14.98 5.10 5.38
CA PRO A 175 -16.09 5.61 4.57
C PRO A 175 -16.75 6.81 5.25
N ASN A 176 -17.03 7.88 4.52
CA ASN A 176 -17.84 8.99 5.03
C ASN A 176 -19.31 8.64 4.86
N VAL A 177 -20.11 8.75 5.92
CA VAL A 177 -21.57 8.55 5.88
C VAL A 177 -22.27 9.85 6.23
N SER A 178 -23.07 10.37 5.30
CA SER A 178 -24.01 11.47 5.57
C SER A 178 -25.45 10.95 5.61
N TYR A 179 -26.28 11.51 6.48
CA TYR A 179 -27.69 11.18 6.60
C TYR A 179 -28.54 12.45 6.81
N VAL A 180 -29.76 12.44 6.27
CA VAL A 180 -30.77 13.47 6.53
C VAL A 180 -31.84 12.89 7.44
N LEU A 181 -31.95 13.42 8.66
CA LEU A 181 -33.08 13.09 9.55
C LEU A 181 -34.30 13.95 9.22
N PRO A 182 -35.51 13.44 9.48
CA PRO A 182 -36.68 14.30 9.65
C PRO A 182 -36.43 15.34 10.75
N THR A 183 -37.01 16.52 10.61
CA THR A 183 -36.93 17.59 11.62
C THR A 183 -37.30 17.03 13.00
N PRO A 184 -36.49 17.26 14.06
CA PRO A 184 -36.84 16.82 15.42
C PRO A 184 -38.26 17.27 15.79
N GLY A 185 -39.10 16.31 16.19
CA GLY A 185 -40.52 16.58 16.52
C GLY A 185 -41.51 16.36 15.38
N SER A 186 -41.08 15.90 14.21
CA SER A 186 -41.96 15.49 13.10
C SER A 186 -42.91 14.36 13.53
N TYR A 187 -44.17 14.45 13.13
CA TYR A 187 -45.16 13.39 13.29
C TYR A 187 -45.41 12.70 11.94
N TYR A 188 -45.55 11.38 11.95
CA TYR A 188 -45.91 10.60 10.76
C TYR A 188 -47.28 9.97 10.90
N GLN A 189 -48.02 9.91 9.79
CA GLN A 189 -49.30 9.21 9.71
C GLN A 189 -49.07 7.71 9.54
N GLN A 190 -50.05 6.90 9.95
CA GLN A 190 -50.07 5.48 9.62
C GLN A 190 -50.05 5.33 8.10
N ASN A 191 -49.18 4.45 7.57
CA ASN A 191 -48.94 4.23 6.15
C ASN A 191 -48.24 5.36 5.38
N GLN A 192 -47.63 6.33 6.06
CA GLN A 192 -46.77 7.32 5.40
C GLN A 192 -45.39 6.73 5.14
N THR A 193 -44.94 6.81 3.88
CA THR A 193 -43.55 6.49 3.51
C THR A 193 -42.60 7.55 4.04
N VAL A 194 -41.54 7.13 4.74
CA VAL A 194 -40.43 8.01 5.14
C VAL A 194 -39.23 7.66 4.28
N ASN A 195 -38.75 8.63 3.50
CA ASN A 195 -37.56 8.45 2.68
C ASN A 195 -36.32 8.86 3.49
N TYR A 196 -35.28 8.03 3.42
CA TYR A 196 -33.95 8.34 3.95
C TYR A 196 -32.95 8.23 2.81
N SER A 197 -31.93 9.07 2.84
CA SER A 197 -30.76 8.92 1.98
C SER A 197 -29.54 8.79 2.89
N ALA A 198 -28.77 7.74 2.66
CA ALA A 198 -27.42 7.62 3.16
C ALA A 198 -26.51 7.62 1.94
N VAL A 199 -25.50 8.49 1.96
CA VAL A 199 -24.40 8.43 0.99
C VAL A 199 -23.20 7.95 1.79
N ALA A 200 -22.76 6.73 1.50
CA ALA A 200 -21.39 6.36 1.79
C ALA A 200 -20.55 6.87 0.62
N ASN A 201 -19.44 7.54 0.92
CA ASN A 201 -18.43 7.87 -0.08
C ASN A 201 -17.07 7.37 0.42
N ASP A 202 -16.37 6.65 -0.45
CA ASP A 202 -14.98 6.30 -0.27
C ASP A 202 -14.21 7.02 -1.39
N SER A 203 -13.03 7.56 -1.07
CA SER A 203 -12.08 8.07 -2.06
C SER A 203 -11.77 7.09 -3.20
N ASP A 204 -12.01 5.78 -3.02
CA ASP A 204 -11.85 4.76 -4.04
C ASP A 204 -13.16 4.34 -4.76
N ASN A 205 -14.29 4.99 -4.46
CA ASN A 205 -15.65 4.69 -4.95
C ASN A 205 -16.15 3.26 -4.69
N TYR A 206 -15.55 2.49 -3.78
CA TYR A 206 -15.90 1.10 -3.50
C TYR A 206 -16.58 0.92 -2.13
N ILE A 207 -17.90 1.03 -2.11
CA ILE A 207 -18.72 0.56 -0.98
C ILE A 207 -19.32 -0.79 -1.38
N THR A 208 -19.31 -1.80 -0.51
CA THR A 208 -19.85 -3.14 -0.81
C THR A 208 -21.24 -3.36 -0.25
N THR A 209 -21.55 -2.79 0.91
CA THR A 209 -22.89 -2.84 1.49
C THR A 209 -23.08 -1.67 2.45
N MET A 210 -24.22 -0.98 2.35
CA MET A 210 -24.73 -0.13 3.42
C MET A 210 -25.94 -0.81 4.05
N ASN A 211 -25.92 -1.01 5.36
CA ASN A 211 -27.08 -1.47 6.13
C ASN A 211 -27.63 -0.30 6.93
N ALA A 212 -28.90 0.02 6.72
CA ALA A 212 -29.66 0.93 7.55
C ALA A 212 -30.69 0.15 8.36
N GLN A 213 -30.68 0.31 9.68
CA GLN A 213 -31.70 -0.24 10.57
C GLN A 213 -32.56 0.89 11.10
N THR A 214 -33.87 0.76 10.94
CA THR A 214 -34.85 1.65 11.58
C THR A 214 -35.56 0.87 12.68
N THR A 215 -35.44 1.33 13.92
CA THR A 215 -36.14 0.74 15.07
C THR A 215 -37.32 1.61 15.48
N PHE A 216 -38.50 1.02 15.56
CA PHE A 216 -39.72 1.68 15.99
C PHE A 216 -39.89 1.59 17.51
N PRO A 217 -40.66 2.49 18.14
CA PRO A 217 -40.89 2.48 19.60
C PRO A 217 -41.53 1.19 20.15
N ASN A 218 -42.17 0.40 19.28
CA ASN A 218 -42.72 -0.91 19.63
C ASN A 218 -41.67 -2.05 19.56
N GLY A 219 -40.40 -1.72 19.36
CA GLY A 219 -39.29 -2.66 19.25
C GLY A 219 -39.14 -3.33 17.87
N THR A 220 -40.05 -3.07 16.92
CA THR A 220 -39.92 -3.60 15.56
C THR A 220 -38.75 -2.93 14.85
N SER A 221 -37.89 -3.72 14.20
CA SER A 221 -36.80 -3.21 13.38
C SER A 221 -37.05 -3.53 11.91
N VAL A 222 -36.76 -2.57 11.03
CA VAL A 222 -36.75 -2.77 9.58
C VAL A 222 -35.33 -2.52 9.10
N ASN A 223 -34.77 -3.51 8.40
CA ASN A 223 -33.47 -3.43 7.77
C ASN A 223 -33.64 -3.08 6.30
N ALA A 224 -32.88 -2.11 5.82
CA ALA A 224 -32.68 -1.87 4.41
C ALA A 224 -31.21 -2.13 4.10
N SER A 225 -30.94 -3.06 3.19
CA SER A 225 -29.63 -3.23 2.58
C SER A 225 -29.63 -2.45 1.26
N MET A 226 -28.66 -1.55 1.11
CA MET A 226 -28.40 -0.91 -0.17
C MET A 226 -27.23 -1.64 -0.83
N THR A 227 -27.49 -2.18 -2.02
CA THR A 227 -26.43 -2.66 -2.91
C THR A 227 -25.84 -1.46 -3.66
N PRO A 228 -24.51 -1.42 -3.85
CA PRO A 228 -23.87 -0.31 -4.54
C PRO A 228 -24.28 -0.30 -6.01
N LEU A 229 -24.49 0.90 -6.57
CA LEU A 229 -24.42 1.08 -8.02
C LEU A 229 -22.94 0.94 -8.40
N GLN A 230 -22.59 -0.13 -9.11
CA GLN A 230 -21.27 -0.22 -9.74
C GLN A 230 -21.13 0.95 -10.72
N GLY A 231 -20.18 1.85 -10.45
CA GLY A 231 -19.73 2.88 -11.38
C GLY A 231 -18.46 2.44 -12.09
#